data_AF-A0A3B8L845-F1
#
_entry.id   AF-A0A3B8L845-F1
#
_cell.length_a   1.000
_cell.length_b   1.000
_cell.length_c   1.000
_cell.angle_alpha   90.00
_cell.angle_beta   90.00
_cell.angle_gamma   90.00
#
_symmetry.space_group_name_H-M   'P 1'
#
loop_
_entity.id
_entity.type
_entity.pdbx_description
1 polymer ?
#
loop_
_entity_poly.entity_id
_entity_poly.type
_entity_poly.pdbx_seq_one_letter_code
_entity_poly.pdbx_strand_id
1 'polypeptide(L)'
;MVIGDDDQTIYEWRGATPQFILGFQRRYNAQKYIIRDNFRSKASHLVLANRVIQHNSQREPKQLSLTKGFSGKTYLHTCDDSLHMAAELVDEIQKIHKRGMPLKDISILVRFYAQTPQIEQLLIDKQLPYKVIGNPPFYQRPEIQVLLYYLQIAKINNKLDSRQPLDDEDISTLRRVWRRVYNRPSRYISAEIADNVIMRVFQENCTITRSLRLGGMDASSRVAHRMDDLAAVIQWLSSVYLTRKASWVLEQLEDELRYNRYLRKSSGFPETGEGRVQNVLAFIEYAKEKGTCADLLEHIEHISFKKHNAQKIPRQRQDMLSIMTTFRAKGLEWPIVLIPDCNEGIIPFSGNIENLEEERRLFYVALTRAKKELHLYTHQTTEISRFLKEANHEEILQAVDKVQIALHRTPEDWTTQDALALAQYAQHLNLERYLTFWWDAPDAQKAWVAKQVQMLFDAAQQRELTQQLGLNPEHAELWEIFSSTSSTSTDEDYPDLDMFVIHPPDTATTQPTPSSAETPPLPEEPPYTPGSSFEHPTFGQGKIIEVTEINHHVRLTVDFGDIGIKKIAPLL
;
A
#
# COMPACT_ATOMS: atom_id res chain seq x y z
N MET A 1 -23.75 -23.29 -7.22
CA MET A 1 -22.28 -23.38 -7.06
C MET A 1 -21.73 -21.96 -6.94
N VAL A 2 -20.87 -21.70 -5.96
CA VAL A 2 -20.18 -20.40 -5.79
C VAL A 2 -18.68 -20.67 -5.64
N ILE A 3 -17.85 -19.77 -6.16
CA ILE A 3 -16.40 -19.82 -6.04
C ILE A 3 -15.94 -18.46 -5.52
N GLY A 4 -15.09 -18.46 -4.51
CA GLY A 4 -14.54 -17.23 -3.96
C GLY A 4 -13.46 -17.51 -2.93
N ASP A 5 -12.78 -16.45 -2.53
CA ASP A 5 -11.73 -16.47 -1.52
C ASP A 5 -11.94 -15.27 -0.60
N ASP A 6 -12.26 -15.55 0.67
CA ASP A 6 -12.48 -14.56 1.72
C ASP A 6 -11.25 -13.67 1.94
N ASP A 7 -10.04 -14.22 1.77
CA ASP A 7 -8.77 -13.51 1.91
C ASP A 7 -8.52 -12.49 0.78
N GLN A 8 -9.34 -12.52 -0.28
CA GLN A 8 -9.28 -11.57 -1.39
C GLN A 8 -10.48 -10.61 -1.39
N THR A 9 -11.26 -10.51 -0.32
CA THR A 9 -12.36 -9.54 -0.22
C THR A 9 -11.80 -8.14 0.04
N ILE A 10 -11.78 -7.30 -1.00
CA ILE A 10 -11.10 -5.99 -1.01
C ILE A 10 -11.99 -4.85 -1.55
N TYR A 11 -13.31 -5.01 -1.44
CA TYR A 11 -14.28 -4.03 -1.95
C TYR A 11 -15.34 -3.74 -0.88
N GLU A 12 -14.95 -3.74 0.40
CA GLU A 12 -15.88 -3.60 1.51
C GLU A 12 -16.49 -2.20 1.56
N TRP A 13 -15.73 -1.19 1.15
CA TRP A 13 -16.23 0.16 0.86
C TRP A 13 -17.32 0.23 -0.23
N ARG A 14 -17.50 -0.83 -1.03
CA ARG A 14 -18.63 -1.00 -1.99
C ARG A 14 -19.69 -1.98 -1.49
N GLY A 15 -19.64 -2.37 -0.22
CA GLY A 15 -20.57 -3.31 0.40
C GLY A 15 -20.20 -4.79 0.24
N ALA A 16 -18.99 -5.12 -0.21
CA ALA A 16 -18.50 -6.50 -0.12
C ALA A 16 -18.21 -6.86 1.36
N THR A 17 -18.26 -8.14 1.70
CA THR A 17 -17.94 -8.59 3.06
C THR A 17 -17.56 -10.08 3.04
N PRO A 18 -16.48 -10.51 3.72
CA PRO A 18 -16.11 -11.92 3.82
C PRO A 18 -17.26 -12.81 4.33
N GLN A 19 -18.14 -12.24 5.16
CA GLN A 19 -19.29 -12.88 5.80
C GLN A 19 -20.28 -13.50 4.79
N PHE A 20 -20.28 -13.06 3.53
CA PHE A 20 -21.12 -13.67 2.51
C PHE A 20 -20.68 -15.09 2.15
N ILE A 21 -19.36 -15.32 2.06
CA ILE A 21 -18.82 -16.66 1.78
C ILE A 21 -18.57 -17.46 3.06
N LEU A 22 -18.19 -16.78 4.15
CA LEU A 22 -18.07 -17.40 5.47
C LEU A 22 -19.45 -17.91 5.91
N GLY A 23 -19.55 -19.20 6.22
CA GLY A 23 -20.81 -19.84 6.60
C GLY A 23 -21.74 -20.21 5.43
N PHE A 24 -21.33 -20.02 4.17
CA PHE A 24 -22.13 -20.42 2.99
C PHE A 24 -22.53 -21.90 3.05
N GLN A 25 -21.61 -22.78 3.45
CA GLN A 25 -21.86 -24.22 3.66
C GLN A 25 -23.07 -24.46 4.57
N ARG A 26 -23.14 -23.77 5.71
CA ARG A 26 -24.24 -23.94 6.68
C ARG A 26 -25.54 -23.32 6.14
N ARG A 27 -25.46 -22.11 5.57
CA ARG A 27 -26.62 -21.35 5.08
C ARG A 27 -27.39 -22.07 3.98
N TYR A 28 -26.69 -22.79 3.11
CA TYR A 28 -27.28 -23.44 1.93
C TYR A 28 -27.14 -24.96 1.92
N ASN A 29 -26.70 -25.57 3.02
CA ASN A 29 -26.38 -27.00 3.11
C ASN A 29 -25.49 -27.47 1.93
N ALA A 30 -24.48 -26.65 1.59
CA ALA A 30 -23.66 -26.85 0.40
C ALA A 30 -22.39 -27.65 0.73
N GLN A 31 -21.97 -28.53 -0.18
CA GLN A 31 -20.68 -29.20 -0.06
C GLN A 31 -19.53 -28.21 -0.28
N LYS A 32 -18.56 -28.21 0.64
CA LYS A 32 -17.41 -27.31 0.62
C LYS A 32 -16.17 -28.05 0.12
N TYR A 33 -15.50 -27.46 -0.86
CA TYR A 33 -14.20 -27.90 -1.37
C TYR A 33 -13.19 -26.77 -1.17
N ILE A 34 -12.05 -27.09 -0.55
CA ILE A 34 -10.96 -26.13 -0.33
C ILE A 34 -9.83 -26.45 -1.31
N ILE A 35 -9.50 -25.49 -2.17
CA ILE A 35 -8.33 -25.59 -3.06
C ILE A 35 -7.15 -24.95 -2.33
N ARG A 36 -6.15 -25.75 -1.97
CA ARG A 36 -4.96 -25.29 -1.23
C ARG A 36 -3.75 -25.08 -2.14
N ASP A 37 -3.67 -25.77 -3.27
CA ASP A 37 -2.51 -25.71 -4.15
C ASP A 37 -2.43 -24.38 -4.92
N ASN A 38 -1.33 -23.66 -4.72
CA ASN A 38 -1.04 -22.44 -5.46
C ASN A 38 -0.15 -22.74 -6.68
N PHE A 39 -0.71 -22.58 -7.88
CA PHE A 39 -0.03 -22.81 -9.15
C PHE A 39 0.59 -21.55 -9.78
N ARG A 40 0.68 -20.45 -9.04
CA ARG A 40 1.17 -19.15 -9.55
C ARG A 40 2.54 -18.79 -9.00
N SER A 41 2.64 -18.71 -7.68
CA SER A 41 3.70 -18.01 -6.96
C SER A 41 4.79 -18.97 -6.50
N LYS A 42 6.01 -18.43 -6.36
CA LYS A 42 7.17 -19.16 -5.83
C LYS A 42 7.18 -19.08 -4.30
N ALA A 43 8.02 -19.90 -3.69
CA ALA A 43 8.08 -20.06 -2.23
C ALA A 43 8.12 -18.72 -1.48
N SER A 44 9.05 -17.83 -1.83
CA SER A 44 9.27 -16.57 -1.09
C SER A 44 8.04 -15.67 -1.04
N HIS A 45 7.29 -15.54 -2.14
CA HIS A 45 6.09 -14.70 -2.20
C HIS A 45 4.89 -15.36 -1.52
N LEU A 46 4.74 -16.68 -1.73
CA LEU A 46 3.60 -17.44 -1.21
C LEU A 46 3.64 -17.54 0.31
N VAL A 47 4.82 -17.85 0.85
CA VAL A 47 5.05 -17.95 2.29
C VAL A 47 4.83 -16.60 2.95
N LEU A 48 5.40 -15.52 2.40
CA LEU A 48 5.17 -14.18 2.92
C LEU A 48 3.67 -13.81 2.89
N ALA A 49 2.96 -14.13 1.81
CA ALA A 49 1.53 -13.89 1.70
C ALA A 49 0.73 -14.68 2.76
N ASN A 50 1.04 -15.97 2.98
CA ASN A 50 0.42 -16.79 4.02
C ASN A 50 0.67 -16.19 5.41
N ARG A 51 1.90 -15.75 5.71
CA ARG A 51 2.26 -15.12 6.99
C ARG A 51 1.58 -13.78 7.19
N VAL A 52 1.44 -12.97 6.14
CA VAL A 52 0.68 -11.72 6.23
C VAL A 52 -0.78 -12.02 6.56
N ILE A 53 -1.46 -12.86 5.78
CA ILE A 53 -2.92 -13.03 5.91
C ILE A 53 -3.37 -13.77 7.17
N GLN A 54 -2.50 -14.57 7.79
CA GLN A 54 -2.83 -15.33 9.01
C GLN A 54 -3.27 -14.43 10.19
N HIS A 55 -2.87 -13.15 10.19
CA HIS A 55 -3.21 -12.20 11.25
C HIS A 55 -4.64 -11.64 11.14
N ASN A 56 -5.37 -11.95 10.06
CA ASN A 56 -6.80 -11.66 9.99
C ASN A 56 -7.60 -12.72 10.76
N SER A 57 -8.58 -12.24 11.53
CA SER A 57 -9.50 -13.07 12.31
C SER A 57 -10.74 -13.48 11.52
N GLN A 58 -11.28 -12.59 10.67
CA GLN A 58 -12.49 -12.87 9.88
C GLN A 58 -12.13 -13.58 8.57
N ARG A 59 -11.73 -14.86 8.70
CA ARG A 59 -11.36 -15.70 7.57
C ARG A 59 -11.62 -17.18 7.85
N GLU A 60 -11.68 -17.95 6.78
CA GLU A 60 -11.59 -19.40 6.88
C GLU A 60 -10.13 -19.78 7.21
N PRO A 61 -9.87 -20.61 8.24
CA PRO A 61 -8.52 -21.06 8.54
C PRO A 61 -8.01 -21.96 7.41
N LYS A 62 -7.26 -21.36 6.48
CA LYS A 62 -6.61 -22.05 5.36
C LYS A 62 -5.22 -21.49 5.12
N GLN A 63 -4.34 -22.34 4.59
CA GLN A 63 -3.02 -21.95 4.10
C GLN A 63 -2.86 -22.49 2.68
N LEU A 64 -2.23 -21.69 1.82
CA LEU A 64 -1.91 -22.14 0.47
C LEU A 64 -0.62 -22.97 0.47
N SER A 65 -0.64 -24.09 -0.24
CA SER A 65 0.49 -25.00 -0.41
C SER A 65 1.28 -24.64 -1.67
N LEU A 66 2.60 -24.71 -1.56
CA LEU A 66 3.52 -24.45 -2.66
C LEU A 66 3.43 -25.56 -3.72
N THR A 67 3.49 -25.17 -5.01
CA THR A 67 3.63 -26.13 -6.13
C THR A 67 4.74 -25.75 -7.12
N LYS A 68 5.17 -24.49 -7.17
CA LYS A 68 6.14 -23.98 -8.17
C LYS A 68 7.59 -23.99 -7.70
N GLY A 69 7.87 -24.48 -6.50
CA GLY A 69 9.20 -24.54 -5.92
C GLY A 69 9.81 -23.17 -5.57
N PHE A 70 11.13 -23.15 -5.43
CA PHE A 70 11.88 -22.08 -4.76
C PHE A 70 12.60 -21.10 -5.70
N SER A 71 12.59 -21.32 -7.02
CA SER A 71 13.38 -20.53 -7.98
C SER A 71 12.97 -19.06 -8.21
N GLY A 72 12.13 -18.48 -7.34
CA GLY A 72 11.76 -17.07 -7.38
C GLY A 72 12.23 -16.35 -6.11
N LYS A 73 12.23 -15.02 -6.12
CA LYS A 73 12.76 -14.23 -5.01
C LYS A 73 11.87 -13.07 -4.63
N THR A 74 11.77 -12.79 -3.34
CA THR A 74 11.22 -11.56 -2.78
C THR A 74 12.39 -10.67 -2.39
N TYR A 75 12.42 -9.44 -2.89
CA TYR A 75 13.41 -8.44 -2.56
C TYR A 75 12.75 -7.35 -1.71
N LEU A 76 13.38 -7.01 -0.59
CA LEU A 76 13.04 -5.84 0.19
C LEU A 76 14.12 -4.78 -0.06
N HIS A 77 13.70 -3.62 -0.55
CA HIS A 77 14.54 -2.47 -0.81
C HIS A 77 14.20 -1.38 0.19
N THR A 78 15.18 -0.90 0.93
CA THR A 78 15.01 0.23 1.87
C THR A 78 15.69 1.46 1.26
N CYS A 79 14.90 2.49 0.97
CA CYS A 79 15.34 3.71 0.31
C CYS A 79 15.24 4.90 1.28
N ASP A 80 15.98 5.98 1.03
CA ASP A 80 16.00 7.14 1.94
C ASP A 80 14.65 7.89 1.95
N ASP A 81 14.10 8.12 0.76
CA ASP A 81 12.87 8.86 0.50
C ASP A 81 12.15 8.40 -0.78
N SER A 82 11.01 9.03 -1.08
CA SER A 82 10.20 8.73 -2.27
C SER A 82 10.92 8.94 -3.60
N LEU A 83 11.86 9.90 -3.68
CA LEU A 83 12.60 10.19 -4.91
C LEU A 83 13.65 9.12 -5.18
N HIS A 84 14.41 8.75 -4.14
CA HIS A 84 15.37 7.66 -4.21
C HIS A 84 14.67 6.33 -4.49
N MET A 85 13.53 6.06 -3.84
CA MET A 85 12.71 4.88 -4.12
C MET A 85 12.27 4.82 -5.58
N ALA A 86 11.76 5.93 -6.14
CA ALA A 86 11.33 5.96 -7.53
C ALA A 86 12.52 5.72 -8.50
N ALA A 87 13.70 6.26 -8.19
CA ALA A 87 14.92 6.03 -8.97
C ALA A 87 15.35 4.58 -8.94
N GLU A 88 15.48 3.98 -7.75
CA GLU A 88 15.87 2.58 -7.57
C GLU A 88 14.88 1.61 -8.21
N LEU A 89 13.58 1.88 -8.04
CA LEU A 89 12.51 1.09 -8.65
C LEU A 89 12.62 1.10 -10.18
N VAL A 90 12.78 2.26 -10.79
CA VAL A 90 12.86 2.38 -12.26
C VAL A 90 14.20 1.82 -12.79
N ASP A 91 15.29 1.98 -12.05
CA ASP A 91 16.58 1.34 -12.37
C ASP A 91 16.48 -0.18 -12.35
N GLU A 92 15.79 -0.76 -11.36
CA GLU A 92 15.57 -2.19 -11.28
C GLU A 92 14.71 -2.70 -12.45
N ILE A 93 13.64 -1.98 -12.82
CA ILE A 93 12.87 -2.28 -14.03
C ILE A 93 13.78 -2.27 -15.27
N GLN A 94 14.66 -1.28 -15.39
CA GLN A 94 15.58 -1.18 -16.51
C GLN A 94 16.57 -2.35 -16.55
N LYS A 95 17.10 -2.78 -15.39
CA LYS A 95 17.98 -3.96 -15.27
C LYS A 95 17.25 -5.24 -15.66
N ILE A 96 16.04 -5.45 -15.13
CA ILE A 96 15.17 -6.60 -15.44
C ILE A 96 14.88 -6.65 -16.94
N HIS A 97 14.53 -5.51 -17.55
CA HIS A 97 14.28 -5.43 -18.99
C HIS A 97 15.52 -5.73 -19.83
N LYS A 98 16.69 -5.20 -19.44
CA LYS A 98 17.98 -5.49 -20.09
C LYS A 98 18.36 -6.98 -20.02
N ARG A 99 17.91 -7.71 -18.98
CA ARG A 99 18.05 -9.17 -18.88
C ARG A 99 17.13 -9.96 -19.84
N GLY A 100 16.34 -9.26 -20.66
CA GLY A 100 15.48 -9.86 -21.68
C GLY A 100 14.01 -10.03 -21.26
N MET A 101 13.62 -9.53 -20.07
CA MET A 101 12.21 -9.56 -19.65
C MET A 101 11.40 -8.52 -20.44
N PRO A 102 10.31 -8.90 -21.12
CA PRO A 102 9.39 -7.93 -21.74
C PRO A 102 8.80 -6.98 -20.70
N LEU A 103 8.66 -5.69 -21.02
CA LEU A 103 8.04 -4.72 -20.11
C LEU A 103 6.59 -5.07 -19.76
N LYS A 104 5.84 -5.68 -20.69
CA LYS A 104 4.47 -6.17 -20.44
C LYS A 104 4.36 -7.22 -19.33
N ASP A 105 5.47 -7.88 -19.00
CA ASP A 105 5.58 -8.92 -17.97
C ASP A 105 5.97 -8.33 -16.60
N ILE A 106 6.10 -7.00 -16.52
CA ILE A 106 6.42 -6.25 -15.31
C ILE A 106 5.21 -5.39 -14.93
N SER A 107 4.88 -5.32 -13.65
CA SER A 107 3.83 -4.43 -13.15
C SER A 107 4.22 -3.74 -11.85
N ILE A 108 3.88 -2.45 -11.75
CA ILE A 108 3.92 -1.67 -10.51
C ILE A 108 2.51 -1.65 -9.91
N LEU A 109 2.38 -2.12 -8.67
CA LEU A 109 1.11 -2.14 -7.93
C LEU A 109 1.16 -1.10 -6.82
N VAL A 110 0.33 -0.06 -6.93
CA VAL A 110 0.24 1.02 -5.96
C VAL A 110 -1.02 0.91 -5.10
N ARG A 111 -1.00 1.44 -3.88
CA ARG A 111 -2.23 1.62 -3.08
C ARG A 111 -3.08 2.75 -3.65
N PHE A 112 -2.44 3.85 -4.06
CA PHE A 112 -3.04 5.00 -4.71
C PHE A 112 -2.24 5.43 -5.92
N TYR A 113 -2.92 6.00 -6.92
CA TYR A 113 -2.22 6.64 -8.04
C TYR A 113 -1.36 7.84 -7.62
N ALA A 114 -1.57 8.37 -6.41
CA ALA A 114 -0.75 9.43 -5.83
C ALA A 114 0.73 9.07 -5.73
N GLN A 115 1.07 7.78 -5.65
CA GLN A 115 2.46 7.29 -5.57
C GLN A 115 3.21 7.37 -6.91
N THR A 116 2.52 7.62 -8.03
CA THR A 116 3.11 7.47 -9.36
C THR A 116 3.84 8.70 -9.95
N PRO A 117 3.69 9.96 -9.52
CA PRO A 117 4.28 11.11 -10.24
C PRO A 117 5.79 11.00 -10.53
N GLN A 118 6.60 10.69 -9.52
CA GLN A 118 8.05 10.58 -9.68
C GLN A 118 8.43 9.33 -10.48
N ILE A 119 7.76 8.20 -10.26
CA ILE A 119 7.93 6.97 -11.04
C ILE A 119 7.61 7.24 -12.53
N GLU A 120 6.48 7.87 -12.81
CA GLU A 120 6.04 8.22 -14.17
C GLU A 120 7.02 9.17 -14.85
N GLN A 121 7.56 10.16 -14.13
CA GLN A 121 8.58 11.06 -14.67
C GLN A 121 9.84 10.27 -15.06
N LEU A 122 10.36 9.44 -14.16
CA LEU A 122 11.61 8.70 -14.40
C LEU A 122 11.47 7.65 -15.52
N LEU A 123 10.30 7.02 -15.64
CA LEU A 123 9.99 6.14 -16.77
C LEU A 123 10.00 6.90 -18.11
N ILE A 124 9.47 8.13 -18.14
CA ILE A 124 9.52 8.98 -19.34
C ILE A 124 10.97 9.37 -19.66
N ASP A 125 11.74 9.78 -18.66
CA ASP A 125 13.12 10.22 -18.85
C ASP A 125 14.03 9.09 -19.32
N LYS A 126 13.84 7.87 -18.81
CA LYS A 126 14.55 6.66 -19.26
C LYS A 126 13.94 5.99 -20.50
N GLN A 127 12.91 6.60 -21.10
CA GLN A 127 12.23 6.11 -22.30
C GLN A 127 11.71 4.67 -22.14
N LEU A 128 11.21 4.32 -20.96
CA LEU A 128 10.58 3.03 -20.68
C LEU A 128 9.07 3.15 -20.90
N PRO A 129 8.50 2.52 -21.96
CA PRO A 129 7.06 2.59 -22.22
C PRO A 129 6.22 2.03 -21.08
N TYR A 130 5.24 2.81 -20.62
CA TYR A 130 4.32 2.39 -19.57
C TYR A 130 2.88 2.87 -19.83
N LYS A 131 1.94 2.18 -19.19
CA LYS A 131 0.52 2.51 -19.18
C LYS A 131 -0.01 2.54 -17.75
N VAL A 132 -0.76 3.59 -17.41
CA VAL A 132 -1.52 3.67 -16.16
C VAL A 132 -2.91 3.09 -16.42
N ILE A 133 -3.25 1.98 -15.78
CA ILE A 133 -4.52 1.28 -16.02
C ILE A 133 -5.61 1.89 -15.15
N GLY A 134 -6.63 2.47 -15.79
CA GLY A 134 -7.82 2.97 -15.09
C GLY A 134 -7.67 4.35 -14.47
N ASN A 135 -6.62 5.09 -14.84
CA ASN A 135 -6.45 6.52 -14.56
C ASN A 135 -5.56 7.14 -15.67
N PRO A 136 -5.77 8.40 -16.11
CA PRO A 136 -4.77 9.11 -16.89
C PRO A 136 -3.42 9.25 -16.17
N PRO A 137 -2.36 9.60 -16.93
CA PRO A 137 -1.06 10.00 -16.38
C PRO A 137 -1.23 11.09 -15.31
N PHE A 138 -0.35 11.16 -14.31
CA PHE A 138 -0.58 12.03 -13.15
C PHE A 138 -0.89 13.49 -13.51
N TYR A 139 -0.17 14.07 -14.47
CA TYR A 139 -0.35 15.46 -14.90
C TYR A 139 -1.63 15.69 -15.72
N GLN A 140 -2.32 14.64 -16.18
CA GLN A 140 -3.59 14.73 -16.91
C GLN A 140 -4.81 14.40 -16.03
N ARG A 141 -4.61 14.11 -14.74
CA ARG A 141 -5.71 13.81 -13.83
C ARG A 141 -6.60 15.04 -13.64
N PRO A 142 -7.94 14.91 -13.61
CA PRO A 142 -8.85 16.04 -13.56
C PRO A 142 -8.58 17.00 -12.40
N GLU A 143 -8.26 16.49 -11.23
CA GLU A 143 -7.95 17.26 -10.02
C GLU A 143 -6.63 18.04 -10.15
N ILE A 144 -5.62 17.46 -10.80
CA ILE A 144 -4.33 18.12 -11.06
C ILE A 144 -4.47 19.17 -12.15
N GLN A 145 -5.21 18.83 -13.20
CA GLN A 145 -5.49 19.74 -14.32
C GLN A 145 -6.17 21.02 -13.84
N VAL A 146 -7.05 20.98 -12.84
CA VAL A 146 -7.66 22.20 -12.27
C VAL A 146 -6.59 23.14 -11.73
N LEU A 147 -5.63 22.65 -10.95
CA LEU A 147 -4.55 23.48 -10.40
C LEU A 147 -3.66 24.05 -11.53
N LEU A 148 -3.29 23.20 -12.50
CA LEU A 148 -2.55 23.64 -13.69
C LEU A 148 -3.30 24.72 -14.49
N TYR A 149 -4.62 24.62 -14.59
CA TYR A 149 -5.45 25.62 -15.27
C TYR A 149 -5.47 26.95 -14.53
N TYR A 150 -5.48 26.96 -13.19
CA TYR A 150 -5.30 28.20 -12.43
C TYR A 150 -3.94 28.84 -12.73
N LEU A 151 -2.86 28.06 -12.78
CA LEU A 151 -1.53 28.56 -13.16
C LEU A 151 -1.50 29.13 -14.59
N GLN A 152 -2.16 28.47 -15.54
CA GLN A 152 -2.29 28.95 -16.92
C GLN A 152 -3.10 30.26 -17.00
N ILE A 153 -4.19 30.38 -16.24
CA ILE A 153 -4.97 31.62 -16.12
C ILE A 153 -4.11 32.73 -15.53
N ALA A 154 -3.32 32.46 -14.50
CA ALA A 154 -2.41 33.46 -13.90
C ALA A 154 -1.32 33.91 -14.88
N LYS A 155 -0.73 33.01 -15.66
CA LYS A 155 0.21 33.33 -16.75
C LYS A 155 -0.39 34.33 -17.73
N ILE A 156 -1.61 34.05 -18.21
CA ILE A 156 -2.33 34.91 -19.17
C ILE A 156 -2.73 36.23 -18.52
N ASN A 157 -3.19 36.20 -17.27
CA ASN A 157 -3.55 37.41 -16.53
C ASN A 157 -2.34 38.34 -16.31
N ASN A 158 -1.15 37.80 -16.05
CA ASN A 158 0.10 38.58 -15.96
C ASN A 158 0.51 39.24 -17.28
N LYS A 159 0.32 38.55 -18.42
CA LYS A 159 0.53 39.15 -19.75
C LYS A 159 -0.38 40.38 -19.93
N LEU A 160 -1.67 40.22 -19.63
CA LEU A 160 -2.67 41.30 -19.71
C LEU A 160 -2.37 42.46 -18.77
N ASP A 161 -1.97 42.17 -17.53
CA ASP A 161 -1.60 43.19 -16.54
C ASP A 161 -0.38 44.00 -16.99
N SER A 162 0.58 43.33 -17.64
CA SER A 162 1.75 43.94 -18.28
C SER A 162 1.45 44.61 -19.63
N ARG A 163 0.16 44.71 -20.01
CA ARG A 163 -0.33 45.26 -21.28
C ARG A 163 0.22 44.58 -22.53
N GLN A 164 0.61 43.31 -22.43
CA GLN A 164 0.98 42.49 -23.58
C GLN A 164 -0.29 41.99 -24.28
N PRO A 165 -0.36 42.02 -25.62
CA PRO A 165 -1.49 41.47 -26.35
C PRO A 165 -1.53 39.95 -26.24
N LEU A 166 -2.73 39.37 -26.27
CA LEU A 166 -2.91 37.93 -26.36
C LEU A 166 -2.74 37.47 -27.81
N ASP A 167 -2.02 36.38 -28.01
CA ASP A 167 -1.98 35.67 -29.29
C ASP A 167 -3.13 34.66 -29.42
N ASP A 168 -3.26 34.05 -30.61
CA ASP A 168 -4.32 33.06 -30.88
C ASP A 168 -4.25 31.84 -29.96
N GLU A 169 -3.05 31.45 -29.53
CA GLU A 169 -2.82 30.33 -28.61
C GLU A 169 -3.27 30.67 -27.19
N ASP A 170 -2.96 31.87 -26.70
CA ASP A 170 -3.43 32.42 -25.43
C ASP A 170 -4.97 32.45 -25.40
N ILE A 171 -5.61 32.95 -26.47
CA ILE A 171 -7.07 33.02 -26.58
C ILE A 171 -7.69 31.62 -26.55
N SER A 172 -7.16 30.69 -27.35
CA SER A 172 -7.62 29.30 -27.41
C SER A 172 -7.46 28.59 -26.07
N THR A 173 -6.30 28.77 -25.43
CA THR A 173 -5.99 28.22 -24.12
C THR A 173 -6.93 28.79 -23.06
N LEU A 174 -7.09 30.11 -22.98
CA LEU A 174 -7.98 30.75 -22.00
C LEU A 174 -9.41 30.24 -22.13
N ARG A 175 -9.96 30.17 -23.36
CA ARG A 175 -11.31 29.62 -23.61
C ARG A 175 -11.45 28.19 -23.10
N ARG A 176 -10.45 27.34 -23.35
CA ARG A 176 -10.44 25.92 -22.94
C ARG A 176 -10.37 25.76 -21.43
N VAL A 177 -9.45 26.47 -20.77
CA VAL A 177 -9.16 26.31 -19.34
C VAL A 177 -10.21 27.00 -18.47
N TRP A 178 -10.73 28.14 -18.92
CA TRP A 178 -11.76 28.89 -18.19
C TRP A 178 -12.97 28.02 -17.86
N ARG A 179 -13.46 27.29 -18.87
CA ARG A 179 -14.60 26.36 -18.74
C ARG A 179 -14.41 25.26 -17.70
N ARG A 180 -13.17 24.97 -17.34
CA ARG A 180 -12.82 23.94 -16.35
C ARG A 180 -12.61 24.52 -14.95
N VAL A 181 -12.45 25.84 -14.82
CA VAL A 181 -12.03 26.52 -13.58
C VAL A 181 -13.16 27.32 -12.94
N TYR A 182 -14.00 28.04 -13.70
CA TYR A 182 -14.90 29.04 -13.12
C TYR A 182 -15.82 28.48 -12.02
N ASN A 183 -16.28 27.22 -12.16
CA ASN A 183 -17.08 26.50 -11.16
C ASN A 183 -16.34 25.31 -10.51
N ARG A 184 -15.01 25.36 -10.44
CA ARG A 184 -14.19 24.41 -9.67
C ARG A 184 -13.25 25.14 -8.71
N PRO A 185 -13.56 25.18 -7.41
CA PRO A 185 -14.77 24.69 -6.72
C PRO A 185 -16.08 25.35 -7.16
N SER A 186 -17.23 24.78 -6.78
CA SER A 186 -18.56 25.26 -7.20
C SER A 186 -18.87 26.69 -6.73
N ARG A 187 -19.00 27.62 -7.68
CA ARG A 187 -19.36 29.02 -7.43
C ARG A 187 -20.77 29.38 -7.90
N TYR A 188 -21.42 28.50 -8.66
CA TYR A 188 -22.73 28.72 -9.30
C TYR A 188 -22.74 29.89 -10.29
N ILE A 189 -21.60 30.18 -10.93
CA ILE A 189 -21.54 31.12 -12.04
C ILE A 189 -22.22 30.44 -13.25
N SER A 190 -23.19 31.09 -13.88
CA SER A 190 -23.87 30.55 -15.07
C SER A 190 -22.93 30.53 -16.28
N ALA A 191 -23.24 29.71 -17.28
CA ALA A 191 -22.46 29.67 -18.52
C ALA A 191 -22.44 31.05 -19.22
N GLU A 192 -23.58 31.74 -19.23
CA GLU A 192 -23.71 33.08 -19.82
C GLU A 192 -22.80 34.11 -19.14
N ILE A 193 -22.81 34.20 -17.81
CA ILE A 193 -21.92 35.11 -17.08
C ILE A 193 -20.45 34.74 -17.33
N ALA A 194 -20.13 33.44 -17.31
CA ALA A 194 -18.78 32.96 -17.55
C ALA A 194 -18.29 33.29 -18.98
N ASP A 195 -19.14 33.16 -19.99
CA ASP A 195 -18.82 33.49 -21.38
C ASP A 195 -18.65 35.00 -21.56
N ASN A 196 -19.50 35.82 -20.92
CA ASN A 196 -19.36 37.28 -20.93
C ASN A 196 -18.02 37.75 -20.33
N VAL A 197 -17.55 37.09 -19.26
CA VAL A 197 -16.24 37.40 -18.64
C VAL A 197 -15.11 37.24 -19.67
N ILE A 198 -15.03 36.10 -20.37
CA ILE A 198 -13.95 35.89 -21.34
C ILE A 198 -14.12 36.73 -22.61
N MET A 199 -15.36 36.94 -23.08
CA MET A 199 -15.62 37.82 -24.22
C MET A 199 -15.12 39.24 -23.97
N ARG A 200 -15.38 39.77 -22.76
CA ARG A 200 -14.87 41.08 -22.35
C ARG A 200 -13.34 41.13 -22.30
N VAL A 201 -12.69 40.08 -21.78
CA VAL A 201 -11.21 40.00 -21.78
C VAL A 201 -10.67 40.14 -23.21
N PHE A 202 -11.27 39.45 -24.18
CA PHE A 202 -10.82 39.51 -25.58
C PHE A 202 -11.17 40.83 -26.29
N GLN A 203 -12.34 41.40 -26.03
CA GLN A 203 -12.80 42.63 -26.68
C GLN A 203 -12.11 43.89 -26.14
N GLU A 204 -11.88 43.94 -24.83
CA GLU A 204 -11.34 45.13 -24.14
C GLU A 204 -9.85 44.99 -23.80
N ASN A 205 -9.23 43.84 -24.09
CA ASN A 205 -7.86 43.50 -23.68
C ASN A 205 -7.60 43.79 -22.18
N CYS A 206 -8.57 43.46 -21.33
CA CYS A 206 -8.53 43.72 -19.89
C CYS A 206 -8.20 42.46 -19.10
N THR A 207 -7.70 42.61 -17.87
CA THR A 207 -7.37 41.47 -17.01
C THR A 207 -8.62 40.64 -16.69
N ILE A 208 -8.41 39.34 -16.46
CA ILE A 208 -9.48 38.41 -16.10
C ILE A 208 -10.11 38.84 -14.76
N THR A 209 -9.29 39.36 -13.85
CA THR A 209 -9.72 39.86 -12.54
C THR A 209 -10.64 41.09 -12.67
N ARG A 210 -10.33 42.03 -13.58
CA ARG A 210 -11.20 43.17 -13.88
C ARG A 210 -12.51 42.71 -14.51
N SER A 211 -12.44 41.80 -15.49
CA SER A 211 -13.63 41.29 -16.17
C SER A 211 -14.57 40.56 -15.21
N LEU A 212 -14.04 39.77 -14.27
CA LEU A 212 -14.81 39.11 -13.22
C LEU A 212 -15.56 40.10 -12.33
N ARG A 213 -14.90 41.15 -11.85
CA ARG A 213 -15.54 42.15 -10.98
C ARG A 213 -16.65 42.91 -11.70
N LEU A 214 -16.44 43.26 -12.97
CA LEU A 214 -17.45 43.88 -13.80
C LEU A 214 -18.64 42.94 -14.05
N GLY A 215 -18.38 41.66 -14.37
CA GLY A 215 -19.44 40.66 -14.56
C GLY A 215 -20.23 40.36 -13.28
N GLY A 216 -19.63 40.58 -12.10
CA GLY A 216 -20.30 40.46 -10.82
C GLY A 216 -21.39 41.52 -10.60
N MET A 217 -21.30 42.68 -11.26
CA MET A 217 -22.33 43.74 -11.15
C MET A 217 -23.67 43.32 -11.73
N ASP A 218 -23.66 42.40 -12.70
CA ASP A 218 -24.85 41.87 -13.38
C ASP A 218 -25.37 40.58 -12.72
N ALA A 219 -24.70 40.08 -11.68
CA ALA A 219 -25.02 38.82 -11.01
C ALA A 219 -25.75 39.02 -9.68
N SER A 220 -26.35 37.94 -9.14
CA SER A 220 -26.87 37.97 -7.76
C SER A 220 -25.75 38.25 -6.76
N SER A 221 -26.05 38.92 -5.63
CA SER A 221 -25.06 39.30 -4.61
C SER A 221 -24.16 38.14 -4.16
N ARG A 222 -24.74 36.95 -4.00
CA ARG A 222 -24.00 35.73 -3.64
C ARG A 222 -23.01 35.28 -4.72
N VAL A 223 -23.40 35.38 -6.00
CA VAL A 223 -22.52 35.00 -7.13
C VAL A 223 -21.47 36.09 -7.35
N ALA A 224 -21.84 37.36 -7.25
CA ALA A 224 -20.94 38.50 -7.33
C ALA A 224 -19.79 38.41 -6.32
N HIS A 225 -20.11 38.10 -5.05
CA HIS A 225 -19.08 37.91 -4.01
C HIS A 225 -18.10 36.77 -4.37
N ARG A 226 -18.62 35.64 -4.86
CA ARG A 226 -17.77 34.50 -5.29
C ARG A 226 -16.94 34.80 -6.54
N MET A 227 -17.42 35.67 -7.42
CA MET A 227 -16.66 36.16 -8.57
C MET A 227 -15.53 37.09 -8.12
N ASP A 228 -15.78 37.94 -7.12
CA ASP A 228 -14.74 38.77 -6.51
C ASP A 228 -13.70 37.93 -5.76
N ASP A 229 -14.12 36.91 -4.99
CA ASP A 229 -13.20 35.95 -4.37
C ASP A 229 -12.31 35.27 -5.42
N LEU A 230 -12.89 34.83 -6.55
CA LEU A 230 -12.13 34.24 -7.65
C LEU A 230 -11.17 35.26 -8.30
N ALA A 231 -11.59 36.51 -8.44
CA ALA A 231 -10.74 37.58 -8.93
C ALA A 231 -9.57 37.86 -7.98
N ALA A 232 -9.80 37.81 -6.66
CA ALA A 232 -8.77 37.95 -5.65
C ALA A 232 -7.75 36.80 -5.71
N VAL A 233 -8.21 35.55 -5.80
CA VAL A 233 -7.34 34.37 -5.97
C VAL A 233 -6.49 34.48 -7.23
N ILE A 234 -7.08 34.82 -8.39
CA ILE A 234 -6.33 34.98 -9.64
C ILE A 234 -5.32 36.13 -9.54
N GLN A 235 -5.70 37.25 -8.90
CA GLN A 235 -4.80 38.39 -8.72
C GLN A 235 -3.59 38.03 -7.85
N TRP A 236 -3.82 37.37 -6.73
CA TRP A 236 -2.76 36.86 -5.85
C TRP A 236 -1.88 35.86 -6.58
N LEU A 237 -2.47 34.89 -7.28
CA LEU A 237 -1.73 33.88 -8.00
C LEU A 237 -0.82 34.49 -9.07
N SER A 238 -1.33 35.52 -9.77
CA SER A 238 -0.59 36.30 -10.77
C SER A 238 0.63 36.99 -10.15
N SER A 239 0.49 37.61 -8.97
CA SER A 239 1.59 38.34 -8.33
C SER A 239 2.73 37.45 -7.82
N VAL A 240 2.46 36.19 -7.50
CA VAL A 240 3.46 35.22 -7.01
C VAL A 240 3.98 34.26 -8.07
N TYR A 241 3.35 34.21 -9.25
CA TYR A 241 3.58 33.22 -10.31
C TYR A 241 5.06 33.04 -10.74
N LEU A 242 5.80 34.16 -10.88
CA LEU A 242 7.21 34.16 -11.30
C LEU A 242 8.22 34.21 -10.14
N THR A 243 7.76 34.41 -8.90
CA THR A 243 8.65 34.80 -7.79
C THR A 243 8.69 33.79 -6.67
N ARG A 244 7.65 32.95 -6.52
CA ARG A 244 7.56 31.94 -5.45
C ARG A 244 7.69 30.53 -6.01
N LYS A 245 8.16 29.61 -5.15
CA LYS A 245 8.23 28.18 -5.48
C LYS A 245 6.83 27.62 -5.76
N ALA A 246 6.71 26.80 -6.80
CA ALA A 246 5.44 26.25 -7.24
C ALA A 246 4.75 25.41 -6.17
N SER A 247 5.48 24.61 -5.40
CA SER A 247 4.93 23.83 -4.28
C SER A 247 4.20 24.71 -3.26
N TRP A 248 4.85 25.77 -2.81
CA TRP A 248 4.26 26.72 -1.87
C TRP A 248 3.02 27.40 -2.46
N VAL A 249 3.10 27.84 -3.73
CA VAL A 249 1.96 28.46 -4.40
C VAL A 249 0.78 27.49 -4.53
N LEU A 250 1.03 26.22 -4.85
CA LEU A 250 -0.01 25.20 -4.98
C LEU A 250 -0.64 24.84 -3.63
N GLU A 251 0.16 24.80 -2.56
CA GLU A 251 -0.32 24.61 -1.18
C GLU A 251 -1.25 25.75 -0.77
N GLN A 252 -0.82 27.01 -0.94
CA GLN A 252 -1.66 28.17 -0.65
C GLN A 252 -2.90 28.24 -1.55
N LEU A 253 -2.78 27.86 -2.82
CA LEU A 253 -3.93 27.79 -3.73
C LEU A 253 -4.93 26.71 -3.29
N GLU A 254 -4.46 25.57 -2.79
CA GLU A 254 -5.32 24.54 -2.20
C GLU A 254 -6.12 25.11 -1.03
N ASP A 255 -5.44 25.80 -0.10
CA ASP A 255 -6.04 26.42 1.08
C ASP A 255 -7.10 27.47 0.73
N GLU A 256 -6.76 28.42 -0.15
CA GLU A 256 -7.64 29.49 -0.60
C GLU A 256 -8.90 28.94 -1.29
N LEU A 257 -8.73 27.89 -2.10
CA LEU A 257 -9.86 27.22 -2.77
C LEU A 257 -10.61 26.26 -1.83
N ARG A 258 -10.01 25.87 -0.70
CA ARG A 258 -10.41 24.70 0.09
C ARG A 258 -10.62 23.47 -0.80
N TYR A 259 -9.69 23.26 -1.72
CA TYR A 259 -9.90 22.34 -2.84
C TYR A 259 -10.02 20.89 -2.39
N ASN A 260 -9.25 20.47 -1.39
CA ASN A 260 -9.32 19.14 -0.81
C ASN A 260 -10.70 18.87 -0.17
N ARG A 261 -11.25 19.85 0.55
CA ARG A 261 -12.62 19.76 1.10
C ARG A 261 -13.64 19.64 -0.03
N TYR A 262 -13.49 20.41 -1.11
CA TYR A 262 -14.34 20.30 -2.28
C TYR A 262 -14.26 18.90 -2.92
N LEU A 263 -13.07 18.34 -3.10
CA LEU A 263 -12.87 17.01 -3.70
C LEU A 263 -13.51 15.90 -2.87
N ARG A 264 -13.40 15.94 -1.55
CA ARG A 264 -14.08 15.00 -0.64
C ARG A 264 -15.60 15.10 -0.76
N LYS A 265 -16.15 16.32 -0.69
CA LYS A 265 -17.60 16.55 -0.73
C LYS A 265 -18.24 16.27 -2.10
N SER A 266 -17.51 16.51 -3.18
CA SER A 266 -18.01 16.37 -4.56
C SER A 266 -17.81 14.96 -5.16
N SER A 267 -17.15 14.06 -4.42
CA SER A 267 -16.94 12.68 -4.85
C SER A 267 -18.08 11.78 -4.39
N GLY A 268 -18.46 10.81 -5.21
CA GLY A 268 -19.58 9.90 -4.92
C GLY A 268 -19.30 8.90 -3.78
N PHE A 269 -18.02 8.65 -3.48
CA PHE A 269 -17.59 7.76 -2.39
C PHE A 269 -16.41 8.40 -1.63
N PRO A 270 -16.34 8.25 -0.29
CA PRO A 270 -15.25 8.81 0.52
C PRO A 270 -13.86 8.44 0.03
N GLU A 271 -13.63 7.17 -0.34
CA GLU A 271 -12.34 6.63 -0.78
C GLU A 271 -11.92 7.23 -2.12
N THR A 272 -12.89 7.51 -2.99
CA THR A 272 -12.63 8.18 -4.27
C THR A 272 -12.26 9.64 -4.05
N GLY A 273 -12.92 10.32 -3.11
CA GLY A 273 -12.59 11.68 -2.70
C GLY A 273 -11.20 11.77 -2.11
N GLU A 274 -10.88 10.85 -1.19
CA GLU A 274 -9.57 10.79 -0.55
C GLU A 274 -8.47 10.47 -1.55
N GLY A 275 -8.68 9.52 -2.47
CA GLY A 275 -7.72 9.24 -3.54
C GLY A 275 -7.41 10.45 -4.43
N ARG A 276 -8.38 11.34 -4.68
CA ARG A 276 -8.14 12.60 -5.40
C ARG A 276 -7.37 13.62 -4.56
N VAL A 277 -7.64 13.70 -3.25
CA VAL A 277 -6.86 14.54 -2.34
C VAL A 277 -5.41 14.07 -2.30
N GLN A 278 -5.17 12.77 -2.16
CA GLN A 278 -3.82 12.21 -2.19
C GLN A 278 -3.10 12.55 -3.51
N ASN A 279 -3.80 12.57 -4.66
CA ASN A 279 -3.20 13.03 -5.92
C ASN A 279 -2.77 14.50 -5.85
N VAL A 280 -3.61 15.39 -5.30
CA VAL A 280 -3.28 16.82 -5.13
C VAL A 280 -2.06 17.00 -4.23
N LEU A 281 -2.03 16.33 -3.07
CA LEU A 281 -0.90 16.38 -2.15
C LEU A 281 0.39 15.88 -2.79
N ALA A 282 0.33 14.74 -3.49
CA ALA A 282 1.48 14.21 -4.22
C ALA A 282 1.95 15.13 -5.36
N PHE A 283 1.05 15.89 -5.98
CA PHE A 283 1.41 16.87 -7.00
C PHE A 283 2.08 18.12 -6.40
N ILE A 284 1.64 18.57 -5.22
CA ILE A 284 2.30 19.64 -4.46
C ILE A 284 3.72 19.20 -4.07
N GLU A 285 3.86 17.96 -3.57
CA GLU A 285 5.16 17.37 -3.24
C GLU A 285 6.08 17.31 -4.46
N TYR A 286 5.56 16.78 -5.57
CA TYR A 286 6.26 16.71 -6.84
C TYR A 286 6.75 18.07 -7.34
N ALA A 287 6.04 19.15 -7.03
CA ALA A 287 6.38 20.52 -7.44
C ALA A 287 7.53 21.16 -6.63
N LYS A 288 7.97 20.56 -5.50
CA LYS A 288 9.00 21.15 -4.62
C LYS A 288 10.31 21.44 -5.34
N GLU A 289 10.74 20.51 -6.18
CA GLU A 289 12.00 20.57 -6.94
C GLU A 289 11.82 21.09 -8.37
N LYS A 290 10.71 21.80 -8.65
CA LYS A 290 10.36 22.27 -10.01
C LYS A 290 10.44 23.77 -10.19
N GLY A 291 11.02 24.50 -9.24
CA GLY A 291 11.19 25.95 -9.33
C GLY A 291 9.89 26.73 -9.14
N THR A 292 9.67 27.76 -9.96
CA THR A 292 8.49 28.63 -9.95
C THR A 292 7.30 27.99 -10.67
N CYS A 293 6.13 28.64 -10.64
CA CYS A 293 4.96 28.15 -11.38
C CYS A 293 5.19 28.12 -12.90
N ALA A 294 6.01 29.03 -13.43
CA ALA A 294 6.40 29.03 -14.84
C ALA A 294 7.24 27.79 -15.18
N ASP A 295 8.29 27.54 -14.38
CA ASP A 295 9.18 26.39 -14.53
C ASP A 295 8.41 25.06 -14.43
N LEU A 296 7.46 24.96 -13.49
CA LEU A 296 6.60 23.79 -13.36
C LEU A 296 5.72 23.57 -14.60
N LEU A 297 5.11 24.62 -15.17
CA LEU A 297 4.29 24.48 -16.38
C LEU A 297 5.12 24.01 -17.57
N GLU A 298 6.30 24.61 -17.78
CA GLU A 298 7.24 24.20 -18.83
C GLU A 298 7.66 22.73 -18.65
N HIS A 299 7.97 22.33 -17.42
CA HIS A 299 8.33 20.95 -17.10
C HIS A 299 7.19 19.96 -17.44
N ILE A 300 5.95 20.31 -17.11
CA ILE A 300 4.77 19.47 -17.43
C ILE A 300 4.54 19.37 -18.94
N GLU A 301 4.71 20.47 -19.67
CA GLU A 301 4.64 20.49 -21.14
C GLU A 301 5.71 19.59 -21.76
N HIS A 302 6.95 19.69 -21.27
CA HIS A 302 8.07 18.86 -21.71
C HIS A 302 7.82 17.35 -21.48
N ILE A 303 7.32 16.97 -20.30
CA ILE A 303 6.94 15.58 -19.98
C ILE A 303 5.82 15.09 -20.90
N SER A 304 4.79 15.92 -21.13
CA SER A 304 3.68 15.59 -22.02
C SER A 304 4.16 15.36 -23.46
N PHE A 305 5.06 16.22 -23.96
CA PHE A 305 5.66 16.10 -25.28
C PHE A 305 6.49 14.81 -25.44
N LYS A 306 7.39 14.53 -24.49
CA LYS A 306 8.19 13.30 -24.48
C LYS A 306 7.31 12.06 -24.52
N LYS A 307 6.26 12.01 -23.69
CA LYS A 307 5.33 10.88 -23.64
C LYS A 307 4.59 10.68 -24.96
N HIS A 308 4.11 11.75 -25.58
CA HIS A 308 3.39 11.66 -26.85
C HIS A 308 4.28 11.10 -27.97
N ASN A 309 5.55 11.52 -28.03
CA ASN A 309 6.50 10.99 -29.02
C ASN A 309 6.83 9.52 -28.79
N ALA A 310 6.97 9.08 -27.55
CA ALA A 310 7.20 7.67 -27.22
C ALA A 310 6.02 6.75 -27.61
N GLN A 311 4.80 7.29 -27.73
CA GLN A 311 3.59 6.53 -28.07
C GLN A 311 3.32 6.34 -29.57
N LYS A 312 4.19 6.85 -30.46
CA LYS A 312 4.06 6.68 -31.92
C LYS A 312 4.33 5.24 -32.42
N ILE A 313 4.61 4.29 -31.53
CA ILE A 313 4.83 2.87 -31.84
C ILE A 313 3.48 2.18 -32.18
N PRO A 314 3.37 1.42 -33.29
CA PRO A 314 2.13 0.73 -33.68
C PRO A 314 1.54 -0.17 -32.59
N ARG A 315 0.21 -0.11 -32.39
CA ARG A 315 -0.56 -0.83 -31.35
C ARG A 315 -0.31 -2.35 -31.27
N GLN A 316 0.15 -3.00 -32.34
CA GLN A 316 0.35 -4.45 -32.41
C GLN A 316 1.62 -4.95 -31.68
N ARG A 317 2.47 -4.07 -31.12
CA ARG A 317 3.67 -4.44 -30.35
C ARG A 317 3.86 -3.56 -29.09
N GLN A 318 2.81 -3.33 -28.31
CA GLN A 318 2.93 -2.55 -27.08
C GLN A 318 3.53 -3.39 -25.94
N ASP A 319 4.85 -3.60 -26.01
CA ASP A 319 5.63 -4.02 -24.85
C ASP A 319 5.73 -2.83 -23.88
N MET A 320 4.82 -2.79 -22.91
CA MET A 320 4.68 -1.67 -21.99
C MET A 320 4.44 -2.16 -20.57
N LEU A 321 5.16 -1.58 -19.62
CA LEU A 321 4.98 -1.75 -18.19
C LEU A 321 3.56 -1.31 -17.79
N SER A 322 2.89 -2.07 -16.93
CA SER A 322 1.64 -1.62 -16.31
C SER A 322 1.86 -0.98 -14.94
N ILE A 323 1.20 0.15 -14.70
CA ILE A 323 1.02 0.73 -13.38
C ILE A 323 -0.47 0.70 -13.05
N MET A 324 -0.84 0.13 -11.91
CA MET A 324 -2.24 0.08 -11.49
C MET A 324 -2.39 0.00 -9.98
N THR A 325 -3.60 0.29 -9.49
CA THR A 325 -3.90 0.05 -8.08
C THR A 325 -4.03 -1.44 -7.78
N THR A 326 -3.66 -1.84 -6.56
CA THR A 326 -3.81 -3.22 -6.08
C THR A 326 -5.25 -3.74 -6.22
N PHE A 327 -6.26 -2.88 -6.01
CA PHE A 327 -7.67 -3.23 -6.26
C PHE A 327 -7.91 -3.74 -7.69
N ARG A 328 -7.31 -3.08 -8.69
CA ARG A 328 -7.45 -3.45 -10.11
C ARG A 328 -6.62 -4.67 -10.48
N ALA A 329 -5.60 -5.00 -9.69
CA ALA A 329 -4.77 -6.18 -9.91
C ALA A 329 -5.46 -7.49 -9.53
N LYS A 330 -6.59 -7.44 -8.79
CA LYS A 330 -7.33 -8.65 -8.41
C LYS A 330 -7.71 -9.47 -9.65
N GLY A 331 -7.30 -10.75 -9.64
CA GLY A 331 -7.53 -11.68 -10.75
C GLY A 331 -6.48 -11.65 -11.85
N LEU A 332 -5.53 -10.71 -11.81
CA LEU A 332 -4.40 -10.63 -12.74
C LEU A 332 -3.13 -11.22 -12.10
N GLU A 333 -2.06 -11.34 -12.89
CA GLU A 333 -0.78 -11.94 -12.48
C GLU A 333 0.35 -11.55 -13.44
N TRP A 334 1.57 -11.36 -12.92
CA TRP A 334 2.75 -10.97 -13.70
C TRP A 334 3.99 -11.77 -13.26
N PRO A 335 4.93 -12.04 -14.18
CA PRO A 335 6.27 -12.51 -13.83
C PRO A 335 6.93 -11.66 -12.75
N ILE A 336 6.91 -10.33 -12.91
CA ILE A 336 7.58 -9.39 -12.01
C ILE A 336 6.56 -8.40 -11.46
N VAL A 337 6.53 -8.24 -10.14
CA VAL A 337 5.68 -7.26 -9.46
C VAL A 337 6.54 -6.39 -8.55
N LEU A 338 6.36 -5.07 -8.65
CA LEU A 338 6.98 -4.08 -7.77
C LEU A 338 5.90 -3.35 -6.98
N ILE A 339 6.07 -3.23 -5.67
CA ILE A 339 5.14 -2.57 -4.76
C ILE A 339 5.90 -1.45 -4.03
N PRO A 340 5.68 -0.18 -4.41
CA PRO A 340 6.29 0.94 -3.71
C PRO A 340 5.58 1.23 -2.39
N ASP A 341 6.31 1.93 -1.50
CA ASP A 341 5.78 2.49 -0.25
C ASP A 341 5.10 1.46 0.67
N CYS A 342 5.78 0.34 0.93
CA CYS A 342 5.38 -0.68 1.91
C CYS A 342 5.60 -0.20 3.36
N ASN A 343 5.10 0.99 3.68
CA ASN A 343 5.30 1.69 4.94
C ASN A 343 3.96 1.93 5.67
N GLU A 344 4.04 2.13 6.98
CA GLU A 344 2.91 2.59 7.78
C GLU A 344 2.32 3.89 7.22
N GLY A 345 0.99 3.97 7.23
CA GLY A 345 0.22 5.09 6.67
C GLY A 345 -0.10 4.97 5.18
N ILE A 346 0.63 4.15 4.42
CA ILE A 346 0.31 3.84 3.00
C ILE A 346 -0.19 2.40 2.87
N ILE A 347 0.52 1.42 3.46
CA ILE A 347 0.10 0.03 3.55
C ILE A 347 0.36 -0.44 4.99
N PRO A 348 -0.63 -0.39 5.90
CA PRO A 348 -2.03 0.02 5.70
C PRO A 348 -2.20 1.52 5.49
N PHE A 349 -3.26 1.89 4.76
CA PHE A 349 -3.64 3.29 4.61
C PHE A 349 -4.19 3.87 5.92
N SER A 350 -3.61 4.98 6.39
CA SER A 350 -4.00 5.63 7.66
C SER A 350 -5.45 6.15 7.66
N GLY A 351 -6.01 6.47 6.51
CA GLY A 351 -7.43 6.86 6.42
C GLY A 351 -8.41 5.70 6.53
N ASN A 352 -7.93 4.45 6.66
CA ASN A 352 -8.76 3.24 6.82
C ASN A 352 -8.32 2.38 8.01
N ILE A 353 -7.89 3.02 9.12
CA ILE A 353 -7.42 2.31 10.33
C ILE A 353 -8.52 1.44 10.95
N GLU A 354 -9.79 1.80 10.79
CA GLU A 354 -10.91 1.00 11.31
C GLU A 354 -11.07 -0.35 10.59
N ASN A 355 -10.53 -0.50 9.38
CA ASN A 355 -10.60 -1.73 8.60
C ASN A 355 -9.22 -2.28 8.21
N LEU A 356 -8.37 -2.52 9.21
CA LEU A 356 -7.04 -3.10 9.00
C LEU A 356 -7.09 -4.46 8.30
N GLU A 357 -8.12 -5.27 8.54
CA GLU A 357 -8.23 -6.58 7.89
C GLU A 357 -8.43 -6.45 6.37
N GLU A 358 -9.22 -5.48 5.90
CA GLU A 358 -9.37 -5.20 4.46
C GLU A 358 -8.07 -4.72 3.83
N GLU A 359 -7.34 -3.79 4.48
CA GLU A 359 -6.03 -3.33 3.99
C GLU A 359 -5.03 -4.50 3.94
N ARG A 360 -5.10 -5.44 4.89
CA ARG A 360 -4.27 -6.65 4.88
C ARG A 360 -4.65 -7.60 3.74
N ARG A 361 -5.94 -7.82 3.48
CA ARG A 361 -6.43 -8.57 2.30
C ARG A 361 -5.94 -7.91 1.00
N LEU A 362 -5.92 -6.58 0.96
CA LEU A 362 -5.39 -5.84 -0.18
C LEU A 362 -3.90 -6.09 -0.37
N PHE A 363 -3.10 -6.02 0.70
CA PHE A 363 -1.67 -6.33 0.61
C PHE A 363 -1.42 -7.80 0.23
N TYR A 364 -2.17 -8.75 0.81
CA TYR A 364 -2.16 -10.16 0.42
C TYR A 364 -2.45 -10.36 -1.07
N VAL A 365 -3.44 -9.65 -1.63
CA VAL A 365 -3.72 -9.65 -3.06
C VAL A 365 -2.48 -9.19 -3.84
N ALA A 366 -1.82 -8.10 -3.42
CA ALA A 366 -0.62 -7.58 -4.07
C ALA A 366 0.52 -8.63 -4.11
N LEU A 367 0.84 -9.23 -2.97
CA LEU A 367 1.90 -10.24 -2.83
C LEU A 367 1.66 -11.46 -3.72
N THR A 368 0.39 -11.87 -3.85
CA THR A 368 -0.02 -13.05 -4.64
C THR A 368 -0.19 -12.77 -6.14
N ARG A 369 0.18 -11.59 -6.64
CA ARG A 369 0.19 -11.28 -8.09
C ARG A 369 1.48 -11.72 -8.78
N ALA A 370 2.57 -11.86 -8.03
CA ALA A 370 3.89 -12.20 -8.56
C ALA A 370 4.02 -13.71 -8.89
N LYS A 371 4.69 -14.01 -9.99
CA LYS A 371 5.05 -15.39 -10.40
C LYS A 371 6.54 -15.72 -10.24
N LYS A 372 7.45 -14.75 -10.40
CA LYS A 372 8.91 -14.98 -10.38
C LYS A 372 9.65 -14.08 -9.40
N GLU A 373 9.48 -12.76 -9.53
CA GLU A 373 10.15 -11.79 -8.64
C GLU A 373 9.10 -10.84 -8.06
N LEU A 374 9.24 -10.54 -6.77
CA LEU A 374 8.44 -9.56 -6.05
C LEU A 374 9.40 -8.57 -5.40
N HIS A 375 9.22 -7.29 -5.67
CA HIS A 375 10.04 -6.22 -5.11
C HIS A 375 9.14 -5.37 -4.21
N LEU A 376 9.50 -5.27 -2.95
CA LEU A 376 8.85 -4.42 -1.95
C LEU A 376 9.80 -3.26 -1.64
N TYR A 377 9.32 -2.02 -1.72
CA TYR A 377 10.12 -0.85 -1.39
C TYR A 377 9.59 -0.19 -0.13
N THR A 378 10.50 0.17 0.77
CA THR A 378 10.23 0.86 2.03
C THR A 378 11.10 2.11 2.15
N HIS A 379 10.66 3.08 2.95
CA HIS A 379 11.49 4.22 3.33
C HIS A 379 12.24 3.97 4.64
N GLN A 380 13.47 4.48 4.76
CA GLN A 380 14.26 4.43 6.00
C GLN A 380 13.69 5.35 7.08
N THR A 381 13.13 6.48 6.67
CA THR A 381 12.61 7.53 7.56
C THR A 381 11.17 7.30 8.00
N THR A 382 10.47 6.35 7.37
CA THR A 382 9.07 6.00 7.71
C THR A 382 9.02 4.57 8.21
N GLU A 383 8.26 4.32 9.26
CA GLU A 383 8.10 2.97 9.80
C GLU A 383 7.63 1.98 8.71
N ILE A 384 8.28 0.83 8.62
CA ILE A 384 7.87 -0.25 7.71
C ILE A 384 6.48 -0.76 8.10
N SER A 385 5.69 -1.14 7.08
CA SER A 385 4.36 -1.72 7.24
C SER A 385 4.28 -2.74 8.38
N ARG A 386 3.34 -2.57 9.31
CA ARG A 386 3.06 -3.53 10.38
C ARG A 386 2.75 -4.92 9.83
N PHE A 387 2.19 -5.03 8.63
CA PHE A 387 1.90 -6.30 8.00
C PHE A 387 3.17 -7.10 7.71
N LEU A 388 4.27 -6.42 7.35
CA LEU A 388 5.57 -7.05 7.18
C LEU A 388 6.23 -7.38 8.52
N LYS A 389 6.08 -6.51 9.53
CA LYS A 389 6.60 -6.77 10.89
C LYS A 389 5.93 -8.00 11.51
N GLU A 390 4.60 -8.02 11.54
CA GLU A 390 3.80 -9.12 12.09
C GLU A 390 4.09 -10.45 11.38
N ALA A 391 4.36 -10.41 10.07
CA ALA A 391 4.74 -11.58 9.29
C ALA A 391 6.15 -12.11 9.59
N ASN A 392 6.96 -11.41 10.39
CA ASN A 392 8.41 -11.64 10.56
C ASN A 392 9.10 -11.79 9.21
N HIS A 393 8.87 -10.84 8.30
CA HIS A 393 9.25 -10.96 6.89
C HIS A 393 10.75 -11.29 6.67
N GLU A 394 11.67 -10.77 7.48
CA GLU A 394 13.11 -11.08 7.35
C GLU A 394 13.39 -12.56 7.68
N GLU A 395 12.97 -13.00 8.85
CA GLU A 395 13.16 -14.37 9.34
C GLU A 395 12.53 -15.39 8.38
N ILE A 396 11.30 -15.14 7.92
CA ILE A 396 10.60 -16.08 7.05
C ILE A 396 11.21 -16.16 5.66
N LEU A 397 11.70 -15.05 5.11
CA LEU A 397 12.37 -15.05 3.81
C LEU A 397 13.75 -15.72 3.91
N GLN A 398 14.48 -15.52 5.01
CA GLN A 398 15.71 -16.26 5.29
C GLN A 398 15.46 -17.76 5.45
N ALA A 399 14.37 -18.17 6.11
CA ALA A 399 13.99 -19.57 6.22
C ALA A 399 13.73 -20.20 4.84
N VAL A 400 13.05 -19.49 3.94
CA VAL A 400 12.84 -19.92 2.55
C VAL A 400 14.18 -20.10 1.83
N ASP A 401 15.10 -19.15 1.96
CA ASP A 401 16.44 -19.22 1.32
C ASP A 401 17.25 -20.42 1.85
N LYS A 402 17.25 -20.64 3.17
CA LYS A 402 17.94 -21.80 3.80
C LYS A 402 17.39 -23.13 3.30
N VAL A 403 16.07 -23.30 3.27
CA VAL A 403 15.42 -24.51 2.75
C VAL A 403 15.69 -24.69 1.25
N GLN A 404 15.69 -23.60 0.48
CA GLN A 404 16.02 -23.67 -0.94
C GLN A 404 17.44 -24.20 -1.15
N ILE A 405 18.42 -23.67 -0.41
CA ILE A 405 19.82 -24.11 -0.48
C ILE A 405 19.91 -25.59 -0.17
N ALA A 406 19.34 -26.02 0.97
CA ALA A 406 19.33 -27.41 1.38
C ALA A 406 18.75 -28.31 0.27
N LEU A 407 17.55 -28.04 -0.24
CA LEU A 407 16.92 -28.91 -1.24
C LEU A 407 17.66 -29.05 -2.58
N HIS A 408 18.59 -28.14 -2.91
CA HIS A 408 19.34 -28.16 -4.18
C HIS A 408 20.82 -28.49 -4.03
N ARG A 409 21.31 -28.65 -2.79
CA ARG A 409 22.71 -28.96 -2.50
C ARG A 409 23.00 -30.43 -2.82
N THR A 410 24.20 -30.71 -3.34
CA THR A 410 24.60 -32.08 -3.63
C THR A 410 25.00 -32.81 -2.35
N PRO A 411 24.95 -34.15 -2.31
CA PRO A 411 25.32 -34.92 -1.12
C PRO A 411 26.74 -34.64 -0.59
N GLU A 412 27.69 -34.33 -1.48
CA GLU A 412 29.09 -34.09 -1.12
C GLU A 412 29.31 -32.75 -0.40
N ASP A 413 28.47 -31.76 -0.69
CA ASP A 413 28.55 -30.40 -0.14
C ASP A 413 27.60 -30.19 1.04
N TRP A 414 26.87 -31.24 1.45
CA TRP A 414 25.84 -31.15 2.47
C TRP A 414 26.41 -30.91 3.86
N THR A 415 25.74 -30.06 4.63
CA THR A 415 26.19 -29.63 5.96
C THR A 415 25.12 -29.88 7.02
N THR A 416 25.52 -29.84 8.29
CA THR A 416 24.64 -29.84 9.45
C THR A 416 23.58 -28.74 9.37
N GLN A 417 23.98 -27.57 8.85
CA GLN A 417 23.07 -26.44 8.66
C GLN A 417 21.94 -26.74 7.66
N ASP A 418 22.20 -27.54 6.62
CA ASP A 418 21.19 -27.90 5.61
C ASP A 418 20.13 -28.83 6.18
N ALA A 419 20.57 -29.88 6.90
CA ALA A 419 19.66 -30.78 7.59
C ALA A 419 18.87 -30.05 8.68
N LEU A 420 19.53 -29.19 9.46
CA LEU A 420 18.90 -28.37 10.49
C LEU A 420 17.85 -27.42 9.90
N ALA A 421 18.15 -26.77 8.77
CA ALA A 421 17.19 -25.88 8.11
C ALA A 421 15.92 -26.62 7.68
N LEU A 422 16.04 -27.82 7.13
CA LEU A 422 14.89 -28.63 6.75
C LEU A 422 14.09 -29.10 7.98
N ALA A 423 14.77 -29.53 9.04
CA ALA A 423 14.16 -29.96 10.28
C ALA A 423 13.38 -28.82 10.98
N GLN A 424 13.95 -27.62 11.02
CA GLN A 424 13.34 -26.44 11.65
C GLN A 424 12.18 -25.87 10.82
N TYR A 425 12.37 -25.70 9.51
CA TYR A 425 11.51 -24.82 8.73
C TYR A 425 10.52 -25.53 7.81
N ALA A 426 10.67 -26.83 7.50
CA ALA A 426 9.78 -27.47 6.52
C ALA A 426 8.30 -27.42 6.90
N GLN A 427 7.99 -27.66 8.18
CA GLN A 427 6.62 -27.56 8.69
C GLN A 427 6.18 -26.10 8.88
N HIS A 428 7.07 -25.22 9.37
CA HIS A 428 6.78 -23.80 9.53
C HIS A 428 6.40 -23.12 8.20
N LEU A 429 7.02 -23.55 7.11
CA LEU A 429 6.76 -23.09 5.74
C LEU A 429 5.61 -23.85 5.04
N ASN A 430 4.94 -24.77 5.74
CA ASN A 430 3.85 -25.59 5.23
C ASN A 430 4.23 -26.38 3.95
N LEU A 431 5.40 -27.04 3.98
CA LEU A 431 5.98 -27.73 2.83
C LEU A 431 5.61 -29.20 2.71
N GLU A 432 4.89 -29.80 3.66
CA GLU A 432 4.50 -31.21 3.62
C GLU A 432 3.94 -31.61 2.25
N ARG A 433 2.87 -30.92 1.84
CA ARG A 433 2.21 -31.17 0.57
C ARG A 433 3.11 -30.91 -0.65
N TYR A 434 4.04 -29.95 -0.54
CA TYR A 434 5.02 -29.70 -1.60
C TYR A 434 5.99 -30.86 -1.72
N LEU A 435 6.61 -31.30 -0.62
CA LEU A 435 7.58 -32.39 -0.60
C LEU A 435 6.97 -33.69 -1.10
N THR A 436 5.73 -34.00 -0.72
CA THR A 436 5.05 -35.25 -1.13
C THR A 436 4.65 -35.26 -2.60
N PHE A 437 4.07 -34.17 -3.12
CA PHE A 437 3.40 -34.19 -4.43
C PHE A 437 4.07 -33.35 -5.52
N TRP A 438 4.86 -32.33 -5.14
CA TRP A 438 5.30 -31.29 -6.06
C TRP A 438 6.82 -31.11 -6.10
N TRP A 439 7.56 -31.71 -5.17
CA TRP A 439 9.01 -31.67 -5.18
C TRP A 439 9.53 -32.56 -6.31
N ASP A 440 9.95 -31.89 -7.38
CA ASP A 440 10.52 -32.49 -8.58
C ASP A 440 12.00 -32.82 -8.35
N ALA A 441 12.24 -33.95 -7.70
CA ALA A 441 13.57 -34.52 -7.44
C ALA A 441 13.53 -36.05 -7.63
N PRO A 442 14.64 -36.69 -8.04
CA PRO A 442 14.73 -38.14 -8.10
C PRO A 442 14.42 -38.80 -6.76
N ASP A 443 13.75 -39.96 -6.75
CA ASP A 443 13.37 -40.66 -5.51
C ASP A 443 14.58 -40.98 -4.62
N ALA A 444 15.73 -41.28 -5.23
CA ALA A 444 16.99 -41.49 -4.50
C ALA A 444 17.43 -40.23 -3.73
N GLN A 445 17.27 -39.04 -4.31
CA GLN A 445 17.58 -37.78 -3.64
C GLN A 445 16.60 -37.52 -2.49
N LYS A 446 15.29 -37.75 -2.72
CA LYS A 446 14.27 -37.58 -1.68
C LYS A 446 14.53 -38.48 -0.47
N ALA A 447 14.79 -39.76 -0.72
CA ALA A 447 15.09 -40.73 0.34
C ALA A 447 16.38 -40.38 1.08
N TRP A 448 17.41 -39.90 0.36
CA TRP A 448 18.66 -39.48 0.97
C TRP A 448 18.48 -38.25 1.86
N VAL A 449 17.80 -37.20 1.39
CA VAL A 449 17.53 -35.99 2.20
C VAL A 449 16.71 -36.34 3.44
N ALA A 450 15.67 -37.16 3.29
CA ALA A 450 14.85 -37.59 4.41
C ALA A 450 15.65 -38.35 5.47
N LYS A 451 16.55 -39.24 5.04
CA LYS A 451 17.48 -39.92 5.94
C LYS A 451 18.37 -38.92 6.69
N GLN A 452 18.94 -37.93 6.00
CA GLN A 452 19.78 -36.91 6.64
C GLN A 452 19.02 -36.12 7.72
N VAL A 453 17.77 -35.74 7.43
CA VAL A 453 16.94 -35.00 8.39
C VAL A 453 16.54 -35.86 9.59
N GLN A 454 16.19 -37.13 9.38
CA GLN A 454 15.91 -38.07 10.47
C GLN A 454 17.11 -38.30 11.37
N MET A 455 18.30 -38.53 10.79
CA MET A 455 19.53 -38.67 11.56
C MET A 455 19.83 -37.44 12.40
N LEU A 456 19.47 -36.23 11.93
CA LEU A 456 19.63 -35.00 12.70
C LEU A 456 18.66 -34.96 13.90
N PHE A 457 17.39 -35.37 13.72
CA PHE A 457 16.44 -35.48 14.82
C PHE A 457 16.92 -36.49 15.88
N ASP A 458 17.41 -37.66 15.45
CA ASP A 458 17.94 -38.68 16.36
C ASP A 458 19.17 -38.17 17.12
N ALA A 459 20.12 -37.53 16.43
CA ALA A 459 21.30 -36.95 17.05
C ALA A 459 20.95 -35.83 18.05
N ALA A 460 20.02 -34.94 17.69
CA ALA A 460 19.55 -33.88 18.58
C ALA A 460 18.84 -34.45 19.82
N GLN A 461 18.09 -35.54 19.68
CA GLN A 461 17.41 -36.20 20.78
C GLN A 461 18.40 -36.93 21.70
N GLN A 462 19.38 -37.64 21.15
CA GLN A 462 20.42 -38.33 21.92
C GLN A 462 21.27 -37.36 22.75
N ARG A 463 21.54 -36.16 22.22
CA ARG A 463 22.32 -35.11 22.90
C ARG A 463 21.46 -34.13 23.73
N GLU A 464 20.15 -34.36 23.85
CA GLU A 464 19.21 -33.48 24.56
C GLU A 464 19.17 -32.02 24.03
N LEU A 465 19.50 -31.81 22.75
CA LEU A 465 19.60 -30.49 22.11
C LEU A 465 18.31 -30.06 21.39
N THR A 466 17.31 -30.93 21.29
CA THR A 466 16.07 -30.70 20.51
C THR A 466 15.45 -29.31 20.73
N GLN A 467 15.23 -28.92 22.00
CA GLN A 467 14.62 -27.63 22.33
C GLN A 467 15.57 -26.45 22.01
N GLN A 468 16.86 -26.62 22.29
CA GLN A 468 17.89 -25.60 22.06
C GLN A 468 18.14 -25.32 20.58
N LEU A 469 17.89 -26.32 19.73
CA LEU A 469 17.92 -26.24 18.28
C LEU A 469 16.58 -25.81 17.67
N GLY A 470 15.55 -25.53 18.49
CA GLY A 470 14.23 -25.13 18.01
C GLY A 470 13.53 -26.23 17.19
N LEU A 471 13.82 -27.50 17.48
CA LEU A 471 13.24 -28.65 16.81
C LEU A 471 11.96 -29.10 17.52
N ASN A 472 10.96 -29.51 16.74
CA ASN A 472 9.79 -30.22 17.26
C ASN A 472 9.88 -31.69 16.79
N PRO A 473 9.97 -32.68 17.70
CA PRO A 473 10.06 -34.10 17.35
C PRO A 473 8.94 -34.58 16.43
N GLU A 474 7.72 -34.02 16.55
CA GLU A 474 6.58 -34.38 15.69
C GLU A 474 6.86 -34.07 14.20
N HIS A 475 7.76 -33.12 13.93
CA HIS A 475 8.11 -32.75 12.55
C HIS A 475 8.99 -33.82 11.86
N ALA A 476 9.50 -34.81 12.59
CA ALA A 476 10.26 -35.93 12.01
C ALA A 476 9.37 -36.84 11.15
N GLU A 477 8.08 -36.99 11.51
CA GLU A 477 7.10 -37.83 10.82
C GLU A 477 6.96 -37.48 9.32
N LEU A 478 7.09 -36.18 9.00
CA LEU A 478 7.07 -35.68 7.63
C LEU A 478 8.07 -36.41 6.71
N TRP A 479 9.22 -36.79 7.27
CA TRP A 479 10.33 -37.35 6.52
C TRP A 479 10.26 -38.88 6.44
N GLU A 480 9.54 -39.54 7.34
CA GLU A 480 9.35 -41.00 7.35
C GLU A 480 8.71 -41.51 6.05
N ILE A 481 7.86 -40.70 5.42
CA ILE A 481 7.19 -41.03 4.16
C ILE A 481 8.19 -41.30 3.03
N PHE A 482 9.38 -40.71 3.10
CA PHE A 482 10.43 -40.84 2.09
C PHE A 482 11.53 -41.84 2.47
N SER A 483 11.58 -42.34 3.72
CA SER A 483 12.57 -43.33 4.15
C SER A 483 11.92 -44.69 4.42
N SER A 484 12.33 -45.71 3.66
CA SER A 484 11.87 -47.09 3.85
C SER A 484 12.66 -47.85 4.92
N THR A 485 13.60 -47.19 5.59
CA THR A 485 14.63 -47.84 6.42
C THR A 485 14.84 -47.02 7.67
N SER A 486 14.50 -47.59 8.84
CA SER A 486 14.85 -47.02 10.14
C SER A 486 16.37 -46.99 10.27
N SER A 487 16.99 -45.84 10.03
CA SER A 487 18.42 -45.65 10.27
C SER A 487 18.62 -45.12 11.67
N THR A 488 19.19 -45.93 12.55
CA THR A 488 19.70 -45.47 13.85
C THR A 488 20.94 -44.61 13.62
N SER A 489 20.92 -43.34 14.04
CA SER A 489 22.12 -42.50 14.07
C SER A 489 23.18 -43.07 15.04
N THR A 490 24.45 -42.82 14.75
CA THR A 490 25.54 -43.01 15.70
C THR A 490 25.96 -41.67 16.30
N ASP A 491 26.67 -41.69 17.44
CA ASP A 491 27.14 -40.48 18.13
C ASP A 491 28.10 -39.62 17.27
N GLU A 492 28.62 -40.18 16.16
CA GLU A 492 29.49 -39.53 15.18
C GLU A 492 28.74 -38.74 14.08
N ASP A 493 27.42 -38.92 13.94
CA ASP A 493 26.62 -38.18 12.96
C ASP A 493 26.40 -36.73 13.44
N TYR A 494 26.69 -35.74 12.57
CA TYR A 494 26.65 -34.29 12.88
C TYR A 494 27.51 -33.88 14.10
N PRO A 495 28.85 -33.97 14.01
CA PRO A 495 29.76 -33.70 15.13
C PRO A 495 29.77 -32.22 15.57
N ASP A 496 29.34 -31.30 14.70
CA ASP A 496 29.28 -29.86 14.93
C ASP A 496 27.87 -29.37 15.33
N LEU A 497 26.91 -30.28 15.58
CA LEU A 497 25.52 -29.94 15.92
C LEU A 497 25.41 -28.98 17.11
N ASP A 498 26.25 -29.17 18.13
CA ASP A 498 26.32 -28.33 19.33
C ASP A 498 26.65 -26.85 19.02
N MET A 499 27.31 -26.57 17.90
CA MET A 499 27.63 -25.19 17.50
C MET A 499 26.40 -24.38 17.07
N PHE A 500 25.27 -25.04 16.82
CA PHE A 500 24.03 -24.42 16.35
C PHE A 500 23.00 -24.21 17.45
N VAL A 501 23.35 -24.52 18.70
CA VAL A 501 22.51 -24.27 19.88
C VAL A 501 22.21 -22.77 19.98
N ILE A 502 20.92 -22.44 20.04
CA ILE A 502 20.47 -21.07 20.28
C ILE A 502 20.68 -20.78 21.77
N HIS A 503 21.81 -20.16 22.11
CA HIS A 503 21.99 -19.61 23.44
C HIS A 503 21.07 -18.40 23.62
N PRO A 504 20.25 -18.34 24.69
CA PRO A 504 19.61 -17.08 25.05
C PRO A 504 20.71 -16.02 25.22
N PRO A 505 20.49 -14.76 24.80
CA PRO A 505 21.55 -13.76 24.81
C PRO A 505 22.18 -13.65 26.20
N ASP A 506 23.52 -13.69 26.25
CA ASP A 506 24.30 -13.45 27.47
C ASP A 506 23.91 -12.09 28.04
N THR A 507 23.20 -12.10 29.17
CA THR A 507 23.00 -10.90 29.99
C THR A 507 24.31 -10.53 30.68
N ALA A 508 25.25 -9.99 29.90
CA ALA A 508 26.49 -9.38 30.38
C ALA A 508 26.77 -8.07 29.64
N THR A 509 25.76 -7.20 29.58
CA THR A 509 25.98 -5.75 29.49
C THR A 509 25.21 -5.14 30.66
N THR A 510 25.93 -4.41 31.50
CA THR A 510 25.42 -3.65 32.64
C THR A 510 24.37 -2.63 32.19
N GLN A 511 23.13 -3.08 32.09
CA GLN A 511 21.97 -2.23 32.31
C GLN A 511 21.88 -1.93 33.82
N PRO A 512 21.48 -0.71 34.22
CA PRO A 512 21.31 -0.39 35.62
C PRO A 512 20.31 -1.37 36.23
N THR A 513 20.68 -1.93 37.38
CA THR A 513 19.87 -2.81 38.21
C THR A 513 18.44 -2.27 38.27
N PRO A 514 17.41 -3.04 37.88
CA PRO A 514 16.08 -2.72 38.32
C PRO A 514 16.11 -2.84 39.84
N SER A 515 15.87 -1.71 40.51
CA SER A 515 15.32 -1.71 41.85
C SER A 515 14.29 -2.82 41.95
N SER A 516 14.24 -3.52 43.09
CA SER A 516 13.10 -4.34 43.48
C SER A 516 11.85 -3.48 43.46
N ALA A 517 11.26 -3.32 42.28
CA ALA A 517 9.93 -2.82 42.05
C ALA A 517 9.03 -4.01 42.32
N GLU A 518 8.25 -3.83 43.38
CA GLU A 518 7.09 -4.62 43.73
C GLU A 518 6.36 -5.13 42.48
N THR A 519 5.87 -6.36 42.57
CA THR A 519 4.81 -6.88 41.71
C THR A 519 3.84 -5.73 41.42
N PRO A 520 3.61 -5.34 40.14
CA PRO A 520 2.57 -4.39 39.84
C PRO A 520 1.28 -4.97 40.42
N PRO A 521 0.48 -4.21 41.19
CA PRO A 521 -0.83 -4.68 41.56
C PRO A 521 -1.56 -5.04 40.26
N LEU A 522 -2.35 -6.13 40.31
CA LEU A 522 -3.36 -6.40 39.29
C LEU A 522 -4.02 -5.06 38.91
N PRO A 523 -4.25 -4.77 37.61
CA PRO A 523 -4.95 -3.54 37.25
C PRO A 523 -6.24 -3.51 38.07
N GLU A 524 -6.39 -2.49 38.92
CA GLU A 524 -7.61 -2.30 39.69
C GLU A 524 -8.76 -2.34 38.69
N GLU A 525 -9.73 -3.22 38.93
CA GLU A 525 -10.99 -3.19 38.18
C GLU A 525 -11.47 -1.73 38.17
N PRO A 526 -11.79 -1.15 37.00
CA PRO A 526 -12.18 0.24 36.96
C PRO A 526 -13.40 0.42 37.88
N PRO A 527 -13.46 1.50 38.70
CA PRO A 527 -14.34 1.60 39.86
C PRO A 527 -15.79 1.94 39.47
N TYR A 528 -16.30 1.35 38.39
CA TYR A 528 -17.64 1.56 37.89
C TYR A 528 -18.51 0.38 38.30
N THR A 529 -19.46 0.66 39.19
CA THR A 529 -20.46 -0.31 39.64
C THR A 529 -21.83 0.17 39.21
N PRO A 530 -22.72 -0.71 38.70
CA PRO A 530 -24.11 -0.36 38.47
C PRO A 530 -24.72 0.27 39.72
N GLY A 531 -25.28 1.47 39.56
CA GLY A 531 -25.87 2.27 40.63
C GLY A 531 -24.99 3.43 41.12
N SER A 532 -23.70 3.49 40.79
CA SER A 532 -22.83 4.60 41.16
C SER A 532 -22.99 5.83 40.24
N SER A 533 -22.55 7.00 40.74
CA SER A 533 -22.59 8.25 39.99
C SER A 533 -21.38 8.37 39.06
N PHE A 534 -21.59 8.85 37.85
CA PHE A 534 -20.58 9.06 36.81
C PHE A 534 -20.70 10.48 36.24
N GLU A 535 -19.60 11.24 36.22
CA GLU A 535 -19.56 12.59 35.67
C GLU A 535 -18.98 12.58 34.25
N HIS A 536 -19.74 13.11 33.28
CA HIS A 536 -19.32 13.20 31.89
C HIS A 536 -19.13 14.67 31.48
N PRO A 537 -18.02 15.05 30.81
CA PRO A 537 -17.71 16.45 30.47
C PRO A 537 -18.81 17.17 29.68
N THR A 538 -19.60 16.42 28.89
CA THR A 538 -20.67 16.96 28.05
C THR A 538 -22.07 16.80 28.65
N PHE A 539 -22.30 15.78 29.47
CA PHE A 539 -23.65 15.38 29.92
C PHE A 539 -23.87 15.61 31.42
N GLY A 540 -22.86 16.10 32.14
CA GLY A 540 -22.94 16.34 33.57
C GLY A 540 -22.94 15.02 34.35
N GLN A 541 -23.63 15.01 35.50
CA GLN A 541 -23.66 13.87 36.41
C GLN A 541 -24.80 12.90 36.05
N GLY A 542 -24.50 11.61 35.91
CA GLY A 542 -25.45 10.56 35.60
C GLY A 542 -25.24 9.32 36.46
N LYS A 543 -26.18 8.36 36.41
CA LYS A 543 -26.14 7.12 37.20
C LYS A 543 -25.86 5.92 36.29
N ILE A 544 -24.85 5.12 36.63
CA ILE A 544 -24.49 3.93 35.85
C ILE A 544 -25.60 2.88 36.01
N ILE A 545 -26.14 2.39 34.90
CA ILE A 545 -27.15 1.32 34.85
C ILE A 545 -26.47 -0.03 34.61
N GLU A 546 -25.44 -0.07 33.76
CA GLU A 546 -24.81 -1.31 33.33
C GLU A 546 -23.33 -1.08 32.97
N VAL A 547 -22.48 -2.07 33.26
CA VAL A 547 -21.06 -2.08 32.91
C VAL A 547 -20.81 -3.33 32.07
N THR A 548 -20.25 -3.15 30.87
CA THR A 548 -19.97 -4.25 29.92
C THR A 548 -18.52 -4.20 29.47
N GLU A 549 -17.86 -5.34 29.45
CA GLU A 549 -16.48 -5.47 28.98
C GLU A 549 -16.45 -6.19 27.62
N ILE A 550 -15.81 -5.58 26.61
CA ILE A 550 -15.64 -6.17 25.28
C ILE A 550 -14.20 -5.92 24.85
N ASN A 551 -13.43 -6.99 24.59
CA ASN A 551 -12.02 -6.94 24.17
C ASN A 551 -11.14 -6.07 25.09
N HIS A 552 -11.22 -6.26 26.40
CA HIS A 552 -10.46 -5.50 27.43
C HIS A 552 -10.73 -3.99 27.49
N HIS A 553 -11.82 -3.52 26.87
CA HIS A 553 -12.32 -2.15 27.03
C HIS A 553 -13.66 -2.13 27.77
N VAL A 554 -13.77 -1.28 28.79
CA VAL A 554 -15.00 -1.10 29.57
C VAL A 554 -15.93 -0.10 28.91
N ARG A 555 -17.22 -0.45 28.82
CA ARG A 555 -18.31 0.44 28.39
C ARG A 555 -19.36 0.56 29.49
N LEU A 556 -19.74 1.80 29.79
CA LEU A 556 -20.77 2.17 30.75
C LEU A 556 -22.06 2.55 30.04
N THR A 557 -23.19 2.01 30.47
CA THR A 557 -24.51 2.57 30.15
C THR A 557 -24.93 3.47 31.30
N VAL A 558 -25.06 4.78 31.07
CA VAL A 558 -25.33 5.79 32.12
C VAL A 558 -26.61 6.55 31.81
N ASP A 559 -27.48 6.70 32.82
CA ASP A 559 -28.68 7.53 32.77
C ASP A 559 -28.41 8.93 33.31
N PHE A 560 -28.57 9.95 32.48
CA PHE A 560 -28.39 11.35 32.85
C PHE A 560 -29.72 12.07 33.15
N GLY A 561 -30.78 11.32 33.47
CA GLY A 561 -32.10 11.87 33.75
C GLY A 561 -32.72 12.48 32.50
N ASP A 562 -32.93 13.80 32.49
CA ASP A 562 -33.61 14.52 31.39
C ASP A 562 -32.87 14.44 30.04
N ILE A 563 -31.57 14.12 30.04
CA ILE A 563 -30.74 13.95 28.82
C ILE A 563 -30.90 12.54 28.22
N GLY A 564 -31.40 11.58 29.02
CA GLY A 564 -31.61 10.18 28.65
C GLY A 564 -30.35 9.30 28.76
N ILE A 565 -30.53 8.02 28.44
CA ILE A 565 -29.51 6.97 28.60
C ILE A 565 -28.46 7.04 27.49
N LYS A 566 -27.17 7.03 27.86
CA LYS A 566 -26.02 7.05 26.94
C LYS A 566 -25.04 5.90 27.22
N LYS A 567 -24.43 5.36 26.17
CA LYS A 567 -23.31 4.41 26.27
C LYS A 567 -22.00 5.17 26.14
N ILE A 568 -21.17 5.10 27.17
CA ILE A 568 -19.93 5.86 27.32
C ILE A 568 -18.78 4.87 27.44
N ALA A 569 -17.72 5.09 26.67
CA ALA A 569 -16.42 4.48 26.92
C ALA A 569 -15.64 5.48 27.79
N PRO A 570 -15.48 5.25 29.11
CA PRO A 570 -14.66 6.11 29.94
C PRO A 570 -13.24 6.12 29.39
N LEU A 571 -12.65 7.31 29.25
CA LEU A 571 -11.21 7.43 29.04
C LEU A 571 -10.56 7.01 30.35
N LEU A 572 -9.77 5.94 30.33
CA LEU A 572 -8.96 5.50 31.47
C LEU A 572 -7.83 6.50 31.73
#